data_AF-A0A812QSX1-F1
#
_entry.id   AF-A0A812QSX1-F1
#
_cell.length_a   1.000
_cell.length_b   1.000
_cell.length_c   1.000
_cell.angle_alpha   90.00
_cell.angle_beta   90.00
_cell.angle_gamma   90.00
#
_symmetry.space_group_name_H-M   'P 1'
#
loop_
_entity.id
_entity.type
_entity.pdbx_description
1 polymer ?
#
loop_
_entity_poly.entity_id
_entity_poly.type
_entity_poly.pdbx_seq_one_letter_code
_entity_poly.pdbx_strand_id
1 'polypeptide(L)'
;IVDEFQQFCQRQWQSHTAQVQEHPRLNHKFVKHVISMIPDDFIIHNEDHANAHLMIYCPNVYNQAAVNTWMDKSTFDMLDTTSEEVKNNMKSQAAARIDKRYHKLLRFDKPLPYGYIMMKRKKKWQKGRTIIAYANTCIGNLLKVTAIALQQMLNVTWPHHFGRASSPELWQEIHHLFHNNEQLYPERSLRFLNHDLVGFFNSIPQQDIMRSIHFLTAEFLNNNNHVLLVDPHGKIGTVHSGRSSHSIKVNMTNVHAEHIPSIIQFSFDACAFTAIGEDKFWIRRYVDNRAIIVDETELRSNEHHIQKPSPSDRLLTLKNCTMSLDTRTIDSAVDDKYVGPIRSKQPMLTMQ
;
A
#
# COMPACT_ATOMS: atom_id res chain seq x y z
N ILE A 1 26.39 28.40 -5.90
CA ILE A 1 25.42 27.37 -6.31
C ILE A 1 24.60 26.81 -5.13
N VAL A 2 25.18 26.10 -4.14
CA VAL A 2 24.39 25.55 -3.02
C VAL A 2 23.74 26.64 -2.17
N ASP A 3 24.51 27.68 -1.80
CA ASP A 3 23.99 28.81 -1.00
C ASP A 3 22.97 29.64 -1.77
N GLU A 4 23.18 29.84 -3.07
CA GLU A 4 22.25 30.54 -3.96
C GLU A 4 20.93 29.76 -4.09
N PHE A 5 21.01 28.44 -4.16
CA PHE A 5 19.84 27.56 -4.19
C PHE A 5 19.09 27.57 -2.85
N GLN A 6 19.79 27.52 -1.71
CA GLN A 6 19.17 27.66 -0.39
C GLN A 6 18.45 29.01 -0.23
N GLN A 7 19.09 30.11 -0.63
CA GLN A 7 18.48 31.43 -0.61
C GLN A 7 17.28 31.53 -1.56
N PHE A 8 17.36 30.92 -2.74
CA PHE A 8 16.23 30.81 -3.64
C PHE A 8 15.07 30.05 -2.99
N CYS A 9 15.31 28.88 -2.40
CA CYS A 9 14.31 28.09 -1.69
C CYS A 9 13.67 28.87 -0.54
N GLN A 10 14.45 29.58 0.28
CA GLN A 10 13.93 30.42 1.36
C GLN A 10 13.02 31.54 0.83
N ARG A 11 13.44 32.25 -0.22
CA ARG A 11 12.62 33.30 -0.85
C ARG A 11 11.33 32.73 -1.42
N GLN A 12 11.40 31.61 -2.15
CA GLN A 12 10.22 30.96 -2.70
C GLN A 12 9.28 30.45 -1.61
N TRP A 13 9.80 29.93 -0.50
CA TRP A 13 8.99 29.46 0.63
C TRP A 13 8.25 30.60 1.33
N GLN A 14 8.91 31.74 1.52
CA GLN A 14 8.29 32.95 2.06
C GLN A 14 7.18 33.46 1.12
N SER A 15 7.46 33.57 -0.18
CA SER A 15 6.46 33.95 -1.18
C SER A 15 5.28 32.97 -1.22
N HIS A 16 5.54 31.66 -1.13
CA HIS A 16 4.50 30.64 -1.06
C HIS A 16 3.61 30.80 0.17
N THR A 17 4.21 31.01 1.35
CA THR A 17 3.47 31.16 2.61
C THR A 17 2.61 32.42 2.61
N ALA A 18 3.16 33.54 2.13
CA ALA A 18 2.41 34.79 1.96
C ALA A 18 1.25 34.61 0.97
N GLN A 19 1.48 33.95 -0.16
CA GLN A 19 0.43 33.65 -1.15
C GLN A 19 -0.68 32.77 -0.56
N VAL A 20 -0.35 31.76 0.24
CA VAL A 20 -1.33 30.87 0.90
C VAL A 20 -2.11 31.60 1.98
N GLN A 21 -1.50 32.54 2.71
CA GLN A 21 -2.18 33.36 3.70
C GLN A 21 -3.15 34.36 3.06
N GLU A 22 -2.72 35.02 1.98
CA GLU A 22 -3.51 36.02 1.27
C GLU A 22 -4.63 35.38 0.41
N HIS A 23 -4.35 34.19 -0.14
CA HIS A 23 -5.27 33.43 -0.99
C HIS A 23 -5.39 31.99 -0.46
N PRO A 24 -6.14 31.77 0.64
CA PRO A 24 -6.27 30.45 1.26
C PRO A 24 -6.82 29.44 0.25
N ARG A 25 -5.95 28.56 -0.26
CA ARG A 25 -6.31 27.49 -1.18
C ARG A 25 -7.05 26.39 -0.42
N LEU A 26 -8.08 25.83 -1.07
CA LEU A 26 -8.78 24.57 -0.76
C LEU A 26 -8.59 24.04 0.68
N ASN A 27 -9.19 24.68 1.69
CA ASN A 27 -9.20 24.11 3.03
C ASN A 27 -10.09 22.84 3.08
N HIS A 28 -9.88 21.95 4.07
CA HIS A 28 -10.64 20.69 4.16
C HIS A 28 -12.17 20.90 4.14
N LYS A 29 -12.66 21.99 4.75
CA LYS A 29 -14.09 22.34 4.73
C LYS A 29 -14.57 22.64 3.31
N PHE A 30 -13.79 23.38 2.53
CA PHE A 30 -14.06 23.67 1.13
C PHE A 30 -14.00 22.42 0.26
N VAL A 31 -13.00 21.54 0.45
CA VAL A 31 -12.92 20.26 -0.26
C VAL A 31 -14.14 19.39 0.05
N LYS A 32 -14.55 19.28 1.32
CA LYS A 32 -15.77 18.55 1.72
C LYS A 32 -17.03 19.18 1.12
N HIS A 33 -17.09 20.50 1.02
CA HIS A 33 -18.19 21.22 0.40
C HIS A 33 -18.27 20.95 -1.11
N VAL A 34 -17.16 21.05 -1.83
CA VAL A 34 -17.07 20.70 -3.26
C VAL A 34 -17.45 19.23 -3.48
N ILE A 35 -16.93 18.31 -2.65
CA ILE A 35 -17.32 16.89 -2.72
C ILE A 35 -18.83 16.72 -2.48
N SER A 36 -19.43 17.48 -1.56
CA SER A 36 -20.87 17.40 -1.30
C SER A 36 -21.74 17.96 -2.43
N MET A 37 -21.16 18.78 -3.33
CA MET A 37 -21.84 19.30 -4.51
C MET A 37 -21.75 18.35 -5.70
N ILE A 38 -20.80 17.42 -5.70
CA ILE A 38 -20.69 16.41 -6.76
C ILE A 38 -21.79 15.37 -6.51
N PRO A 39 -22.61 15.04 -7.53
CA PRO A 39 -23.65 14.04 -7.34
C PRO A 39 -23.05 12.68 -6.99
N ASP A 40 -23.79 11.90 -6.19
CA ASP A 40 -23.31 10.61 -5.65
C ASP A 40 -23.10 9.53 -6.74
N ASP A 41 -23.44 9.83 -8.00
CA ASP A 41 -23.22 8.95 -9.14
C ASP A 41 -21.78 9.00 -9.68
N PHE A 42 -20.92 9.94 -9.26
CA PHE A 42 -19.53 9.98 -9.71
C PHE A 42 -18.56 9.19 -8.82
N ILE A 43 -17.50 8.67 -9.43
CA ILE A 43 -16.42 8.00 -8.71
C ILE A 43 -15.30 9.00 -8.43
N ILE A 44 -15.04 9.28 -7.15
CA ILE A 44 -14.05 10.26 -6.71
C ILE A 44 -12.95 9.56 -5.89
N HIS A 45 -11.73 9.51 -6.42
CA HIS A 45 -10.55 9.07 -5.67
C HIS A 45 -9.26 9.52 -6.36
N ASN A 46 -8.12 9.28 -5.71
CA ASN A 46 -6.81 9.66 -6.24
C ASN A 46 -6.38 8.84 -7.47
N GLU A 47 -5.60 9.46 -8.36
CA GLU A 47 -4.90 8.74 -9.43
C GLU A 47 -3.74 7.88 -8.88
N ASP A 48 -3.41 6.79 -9.58
CA ASP A 48 -2.26 5.94 -9.22
C ASP A 48 -0.97 6.78 -9.08
N HIS A 49 -0.29 6.63 -7.93
CA HIS A 49 0.92 7.38 -7.55
C HIS A 49 0.75 8.91 -7.41
N ALA A 50 -0.48 9.41 -7.28
CA ALA A 50 -0.74 10.85 -7.13
C ALA A 50 -1.67 11.13 -5.94
N ASN A 51 -1.14 10.93 -4.72
CA ASN A 51 -1.90 11.07 -3.47
C ASN A 51 -2.44 12.49 -3.22
N ALA A 52 -1.79 13.51 -3.79
CA ALA A 52 -2.22 14.91 -3.72
C ALA A 52 -3.02 15.35 -4.96
N HIS A 53 -3.53 14.40 -5.74
CA HIS A 53 -4.30 14.66 -6.95
C HIS A 53 -5.65 13.94 -6.88
N LEU A 54 -6.73 14.71 -6.80
CA LEU A 54 -8.09 14.19 -6.74
C LEU A 54 -8.68 14.14 -8.15
N MET A 55 -9.24 12.98 -8.52
CA MET A 55 -9.86 12.77 -9.81
C MET A 55 -11.33 12.41 -9.66
N ILE A 56 -12.15 12.93 -10.57
CA ILE A 56 -13.55 12.57 -10.74
C ILE A 56 -13.65 11.77 -12.03
N TYR A 57 -14.05 10.50 -11.92
CA TYR A 57 -14.17 9.57 -13.03
C TYR A 57 -15.62 9.35 -13.43
N CYS A 58 -15.85 9.26 -14.74
CA CYS A 58 -17.09 8.72 -15.28
C CYS A 58 -17.31 7.27 -14.78
N PRO A 59 -18.47 6.93 -14.22
CA PRO A 59 -18.76 5.60 -13.68
C PRO A 59 -18.60 4.48 -14.70
N ASN A 60 -19.02 4.71 -15.95
CA ASN A 60 -18.90 3.74 -17.02
C ASN A 60 -17.43 3.44 -17.35
N VAL A 61 -16.59 4.47 -17.41
CA VAL A 61 -15.15 4.32 -17.66
C VAL A 61 -14.47 3.60 -16.49
N TYR A 62 -14.80 3.99 -15.26
CA TYR A 62 -14.27 3.35 -14.07
C TYR A 62 -14.69 1.87 -13.98
N ASN A 63 -15.98 1.58 -14.20
CA ASN A 63 -16.51 0.22 -14.18
C ASN A 63 -15.84 -0.64 -15.26
N GLN A 64 -15.70 -0.15 -16.49
CA GLN A 64 -15.01 -0.87 -17.55
C GLN A 64 -13.56 -1.18 -17.16
N ALA A 65 -12.85 -0.21 -16.58
CA ALA A 65 -11.49 -0.43 -16.11
C ALA A 65 -11.41 -1.41 -14.93
N ALA A 66 -12.39 -1.38 -14.02
CA ALA A 66 -12.51 -2.32 -12.92
C ALA A 66 -12.73 -3.73 -13.45
N VAL A 67 -13.69 -3.93 -14.37
CA VAL A 67 -13.93 -5.21 -15.04
C VAL A 67 -12.66 -5.71 -15.73
N ASN A 68 -12.00 -4.88 -16.54
CA ASN A 68 -10.74 -5.22 -17.22
C ASN A 68 -9.61 -5.61 -16.24
N THR A 69 -9.64 -5.08 -15.02
CA THR A 69 -8.60 -5.31 -14.01
C THR A 69 -8.88 -6.58 -13.21
N TRP A 70 -10.09 -6.75 -12.70
CA TRP A 70 -10.45 -7.89 -11.84
C TRP A 70 -10.76 -9.17 -12.62
N MET A 71 -11.16 -9.06 -13.89
CA MET A 71 -11.35 -10.22 -14.78
C MET A 71 -10.04 -10.69 -15.43
N ASP A 72 -8.90 -10.10 -15.05
CA ASP A 72 -7.59 -10.55 -15.51
C ASP A 72 -7.22 -11.89 -14.86
N LYS A 73 -7.50 -12.98 -15.58
CA LYS A 73 -7.25 -14.36 -15.14
C LYS A 73 -5.77 -14.66 -14.84
N SER A 74 -4.84 -13.80 -15.25
CA SER A 74 -3.44 -13.94 -14.88
C SER A 74 -3.16 -13.54 -13.42
N THR A 75 -4.07 -12.79 -12.78
CA THR A 75 -3.89 -12.21 -11.45
C THR A 75 -5.01 -12.61 -10.48
N PHE A 76 -6.23 -12.83 -10.94
CA PHE A 76 -7.38 -13.13 -10.07
C PHE A 76 -8.19 -14.29 -10.59
N ASP A 77 -8.77 -15.05 -9.66
CA ASP A 77 -9.86 -15.97 -9.93
C ASP A 77 -11.13 -15.45 -9.27
N MET A 78 -12.21 -15.47 -10.03
CA MET A 78 -13.55 -15.21 -9.51
C MET A 78 -14.07 -16.50 -8.88
N LEU A 79 -14.62 -16.40 -7.67
CA LEU A 79 -15.21 -17.51 -6.96
C LEU A 79 -16.71 -17.54 -7.19
N ASP A 80 -17.24 -18.73 -7.44
CA ASP A 80 -18.68 -19.00 -7.47
C ASP A 80 -19.11 -19.46 -6.07
N THR A 81 -19.39 -18.49 -5.19
CA THR A 81 -19.65 -18.73 -3.76
C THR A 81 -20.43 -17.55 -3.17
N THR A 82 -20.99 -17.74 -1.97
CA THR A 82 -21.70 -16.69 -1.22
C THR A 82 -20.83 -16.06 -0.12
N SER A 83 -21.24 -14.89 0.37
CA SER A 83 -20.56 -14.21 1.50
C SER A 83 -20.54 -15.10 2.75
N GLU A 84 -21.63 -15.80 3.01
CA GLU A 84 -21.80 -16.73 4.13
C GLU A 84 -20.83 -17.90 4.03
N GLU A 85 -20.71 -18.51 2.84
CA GLU A 85 -19.77 -19.61 2.59
C GLU A 85 -18.32 -19.17 2.78
N VAL A 86 -17.94 -18.02 2.22
CA VAL A 86 -16.59 -17.45 2.40
C VAL A 86 -16.30 -17.22 3.88
N LYS A 87 -17.23 -16.57 4.61
CA LYS A 87 -17.06 -16.33 6.05
C LYS A 87 -16.99 -17.62 6.86
N ASN A 88 -17.79 -18.63 6.52
CA ASN A 88 -17.78 -19.93 7.19
C ASN A 88 -16.48 -20.68 6.92
N ASN A 89 -15.97 -20.61 5.69
CA ASN A 89 -14.64 -21.13 5.36
C ASN A 89 -13.56 -20.41 6.19
N MET A 90 -13.56 -19.08 6.22
CA MET A 90 -12.61 -18.31 7.04
C MET A 90 -12.69 -18.67 8.52
N LYS A 91 -13.89 -18.88 9.08
CA LYS A 91 -14.07 -19.34 10.47
C LYS A 91 -13.45 -20.73 10.70
N SER A 92 -13.67 -21.66 9.78
CA SER A 92 -13.10 -23.01 9.84
C SER A 92 -11.57 -22.96 9.79
N GLN A 93 -11.01 -22.19 8.86
CA GLN A 93 -9.56 -22.00 8.74
C GLN A 93 -8.96 -21.32 9.99
N ALA A 94 -9.67 -20.33 10.53
CA ALA A 94 -9.26 -19.67 11.76
C ALA A 94 -9.26 -20.64 12.95
N ALA A 95 -10.28 -21.48 13.10
CA ALA A 95 -10.34 -22.48 14.17
C ALA A 95 -9.20 -23.50 14.09
N ALA A 96 -8.77 -23.86 12.87
CA ALA A 96 -7.68 -24.81 12.65
C ALA A 96 -6.28 -24.21 12.89
N ARG A 97 -6.06 -22.93 12.57
CA ARG A 97 -4.71 -22.33 12.52
C ARG A 97 -4.44 -21.25 13.56
N ILE A 98 -5.49 -20.60 14.07
CA ILE A 98 -5.36 -19.43 14.93
C ILE A 98 -5.59 -19.86 16.38
N ASP A 99 -4.58 -19.66 17.22
CA ASP A 99 -4.68 -19.87 18.66
C ASP A 99 -5.86 -19.09 19.24
N LYS A 100 -6.60 -19.72 20.16
CA LYS A 100 -7.82 -19.18 20.79
C LYS A 100 -7.63 -17.79 21.39
N ARG A 101 -6.41 -17.46 21.83
CA ARG A 101 -6.06 -16.13 22.39
C ARG A 101 -6.28 -14.98 21.40
N TYR A 102 -6.22 -15.26 20.10
CA TYR A 102 -6.43 -14.24 19.06
C TYR A 102 -7.85 -14.18 18.54
N HIS A 103 -8.76 -15.05 18.97
CA HIS A 103 -10.14 -15.08 18.46
C HIS A 103 -10.87 -13.75 18.69
N LYS A 104 -10.53 -13.00 19.75
CA LYS A 104 -11.06 -11.65 20.00
C LYS A 104 -10.70 -10.61 18.91
N LEU A 105 -9.63 -10.85 18.15
CA LEU A 105 -9.19 -9.99 17.05
C LEU A 105 -9.94 -10.30 15.75
N LEU A 106 -10.56 -11.48 15.67
CA LEU A 106 -11.40 -11.88 14.55
C LEU A 106 -12.82 -11.36 14.78
N ARG A 107 -13.35 -10.66 13.77
CA ARG A 107 -14.63 -9.95 13.85
C ARG A 107 -15.55 -10.41 12.74
N PHE A 108 -15.99 -11.66 12.77
CA PHE A 108 -16.82 -12.23 11.69
C PHE A 108 -18.21 -11.55 11.54
N ASP A 109 -18.58 -10.66 12.46
CA ASP A 109 -19.69 -9.71 12.35
C ASP A 109 -19.43 -8.59 11.31
N LYS A 110 -18.17 -8.34 10.95
CA LYS A 110 -17.74 -7.31 10.01
C LYS A 110 -17.74 -7.81 8.55
N PRO A 111 -17.71 -6.89 7.57
CA PRO A 111 -17.62 -7.26 6.16
C PRO A 111 -16.30 -7.97 5.82
N LEU A 112 -16.31 -8.65 4.68
CA LEU A 112 -15.11 -9.18 4.05
C LEU A 112 -14.21 -8.03 3.53
N PRO A 113 -12.92 -8.30 3.24
CA PRO A 113 -12.07 -7.35 2.54
C PRO A 113 -12.67 -6.91 1.22
N TYR A 114 -12.42 -5.66 0.83
CA TYR A 114 -12.96 -5.06 -0.38
C TYR A 114 -11.86 -4.53 -1.31
N GLY A 115 -11.92 -4.92 -2.58
CA GLY A 115 -11.03 -4.49 -3.64
C GLY A 115 -11.54 -3.26 -4.37
N TYR A 116 -10.69 -2.25 -4.51
CA TYR A 116 -10.91 -1.10 -5.39
C TYR A 116 -9.70 -0.89 -6.31
N ILE A 117 -9.88 -0.09 -7.37
CA ILE A 117 -8.80 0.19 -8.31
C ILE A 117 -8.41 1.67 -8.28
N MET A 118 -7.11 1.93 -8.42
CA MET A 118 -6.59 3.26 -8.73
C MET A 118 -6.26 3.35 -10.21
N MET A 119 -6.99 4.18 -10.96
CA MET A 119 -6.86 4.28 -12.41
C MET A 119 -5.44 4.67 -12.83
N LYS A 120 -4.90 3.98 -13.85
CA LYS A 120 -3.55 4.22 -14.36
C LYS A 120 -3.59 5.03 -15.67
N ARG A 121 -3.12 6.27 -15.64
CA ARG A 121 -2.93 7.10 -16.86
C ARG A 121 -2.03 6.44 -17.88
N LYS A 122 -0.92 5.81 -17.45
CA LYS A 122 0.00 5.08 -18.36
C LYS A 122 -0.67 3.91 -19.11
N LYS A 123 -1.82 3.43 -18.63
CA LYS A 123 -2.63 2.40 -19.29
C LYS A 123 -3.88 2.98 -19.93
N LYS A 124 -3.86 4.27 -20.28
CA LYS A 124 -4.98 5.00 -20.87
C LYS A 124 -6.29 4.78 -20.11
N TRP A 125 -6.24 4.71 -18.78
CA TRP A 125 -7.42 4.51 -17.93
C TRP A 125 -8.20 3.21 -18.22
N GLN A 126 -7.60 2.23 -18.92
CA GLN A 126 -8.25 0.96 -19.25
C GLN A 126 -8.04 -0.12 -18.18
N LYS A 127 -7.07 0.08 -17.29
CA LYS A 127 -6.76 -0.79 -16.14
C LYS A 127 -6.32 0.07 -14.95
N GLY A 128 -6.50 -0.44 -13.75
CA GLY A 128 -6.04 0.21 -12.52
C GLY A 128 -4.95 -0.55 -11.77
N ARG A 129 -4.41 0.07 -10.71
CA ARG A 129 -3.70 -0.62 -9.64
C ARG A 129 -4.75 -1.18 -8.68
N THR A 130 -4.68 -2.47 -8.40
CA THR A 130 -5.58 -3.13 -7.45
C THR A 130 -5.13 -2.87 -6.02
N ILE A 131 -6.04 -2.40 -5.18
CA ILE A 131 -5.84 -2.27 -3.74
C ILE A 131 -6.94 -3.08 -3.04
N ILE A 132 -6.57 -3.88 -2.05
CA ILE A 132 -7.51 -4.62 -1.21
C ILE A 132 -7.50 -3.96 0.17
N ALA A 133 -8.65 -3.41 0.55
CA ALA A 133 -8.85 -2.76 1.83
C ALA A 133 -9.23 -3.80 2.89
N TYR A 134 -8.36 -3.91 3.91
CA TYR A 134 -8.60 -4.74 5.10
C TYR A 134 -9.13 -3.93 6.30
N ALA A 135 -9.22 -2.61 6.19
CA ALA A 135 -9.69 -1.75 7.26
C ALA A 135 -11.16 -2.06 7.60
N ASN A 136 -11.46 -2.20 8.90
CA ASN A 136 -12.81 -2.52 9.42
C ASN A 136 -13.42 -3.84 8.91
N THR A 137 -12.58 -4.81 8.52
CA THR A 137 -13.01 -6.13 8.03
C THR A 137 -12.94 -7.21 9.11
N CYS A 138 -13.45 -8.39 8.78
CA CYS A 138 -13.47 -9.54 9.69
C CYS A 138 -12.09 -10.01 10.17
N ILE A 139 -11.03 -9.81 9.38
CA ILE A 139 -9.66 -10.22 9.71
C ILE A 139 -8.69 -9.04 9.90
N GLY A 140 -9.13 -7.82 9.60
CA GLY A 140 -8.26 -6.63 9.56
C GLY A 140 -7.49 -6.35 10.84
N ASN A 141 -8.12 -6.53 12.01
CA ASN A 141 -7.46 -6.29 13.30
C ASN A 141 -6.36 -7.32 13.58
N LEU A 142 -6.61 -8.60 13.29
CA LEU A 142 -5.60 -9.65 13.43
C LEU A 142 -4.39 -9.35 12.55
N LEU A 143 -4.63 -9.06 11.26
CA LEU A 143 -3.55 -8.74 10.32
C LEU A 143 -2.78 -7.48 10.70
N LYS A 144 -3.47 -6.45 11.20
CA LYS A 144 -2.82 -5.22 11.69
C LYS A 144 -1.88 -5.48 12.86
N VAL A 145 -2.35 -6.22 13.87
CA VAL A 145 -1.55 -6.58 15.04
C VAL A 145 -0.34 -7.42 14.63
N THR A 146 -0.54 -8.41 13.75
CA THR A 146 0.56 -9.24 13.23
C THR A 146 1.57 -8.43 12.40
N ALA A 147 1.11 -7.46 11.59
CA ALA A 147 2.01 -6.60 10.82
C ALA A 147 2.90 -5.74 11.73
N ILE A 148 2.36 -5.19 12.82
CA ILE A 148 3.14 -4.44 13.80
C ILE A 148 4.12 -5.37 14.53
N ALA A 149 3.70 -6.56 14.92
CA ALA A 149 4.57 -7.57 15.53
C ALA A 149 5.74 -7.95 14.60
N LEU A 150 5.46 -8.20 13.32
CA LEU A 150 6.48 -8.50 12.30
C LEU A 150 7.46 -7.34 12.12
N GLN A 151 6.99 -6.10 12.09
CA GLN A 151 7.88 -4.94 12.01
C GLN A 151 8.79 -4.86 13.23
N GLN A 152 8.28 -5.14 14.44
CA GLN A 152 9.10 -5.17 15.65
C GLN A 152 10.15 -6.27 15.57
N MET A 153 9.81 -7.47 15.09
CA MET A 153 10.76 -8.56 14.89
C MET A 153 11.84 -8.18 13.88
N LEU A 154 11.46 -7.62 12.72
CA LEU A 154 12.40 -7.16 11.70
C LEU A 154 13.37 -6.10 12.25
N ASN A 155 12.87 -5.13 13.01
CA ASN A 155 13.69 -4.06 13.58
C ASN A 155 14.71 -4.58 14.59
N VAL A 156 14.37 -5.64 15.33
CA VAL A 156 15.24 -6.22 16.36
C VAL A 156 16.23 -7.19 15.75
N THR A 157 15.78 -8.08 14.87
CA THR A 157 16.61 -9.12 14.27
C THR A 157 17.50 -8.55 13.17
N TRP A 158 16.98 -7.68 12.30
CA TRP A 158 17.69 -7.13 11.13
C TRP A 158 17.66 -5.61 11.10
N PRO A 159 18.33 -4.91 12.04
CA PRO A 159 18.22 -3.45 12.19
C PRO A 159 18.65 -2.64 10.96
N HIS A 160 19.44 -3.24 10.06
CA HIS A 160 19.94 -2.65 8.80
C HIS A 160 19.14 -3.10 7.57
N HIS A 161 17.90 -3.56 7.71
CA HIS A 161 17.08 -3.94 6.57
C HIS A 161 16.64 -2.72 5.74
N PHE A 162 16.48 -2.92 4.43
CA PHE A 162 15.92 -1.92 3.52
C PHE A 162 14.48 -1.57 3.94
N GLY A 163 14.11 -0.28 3.84
CA GLY A 163 12.77 0.22 4.18
C GLY A 163 12.63 0.91 5.53
N ARG A 164 13.70 0.98 6.34
CA ARG A 164 13.72 1.77 7.58
C ARG A 164 14.01 3.26 7.34
N ALA A 165 14.95 3.54 6.45
CA ALA A 165 15.36 4.91 6.14
C ALA A 165 14.27 5.63 5.33
N SER A 166 13.93 6.83 5.77
CA SER A 166 13.12 7.78 5.02
C SER A 166 13.83 8.18 3.72
N SER A 167 13.09 8.69 2.73
CA SER A 167 13.72 9.16 1.49
C SER A 167 14.85 10.18 1.73
N PRO A 168 14.73 11.15 2.65
CA PRO A 168 15.84 12.05 2.99
C PRO A 168 17.06 11.33 3.56
N GLU A 169 16.87 10.38 4.49
CA GLU A 169 17.97 9.60 5.07
C GLU A 169 18.69 8.76 4.02
N LEU A 170 17.93 8.09 3.14
CA LEU A 170 18.50 7.35 2.01
C LEU A 170 19.33 8.24 1.08
N TRP A 171 18.85 9.45 0.77
CA TRP A 171 19.62 10.40 -0.04
C TRP A 171 20.90 10.87 0.65
N GLN A 172 20.87 11.06 1.97
CA GLN A 172 22.07 11.39 2.74
C GLN A 172 23.09 10.24 2.68
N GLU A 173 22.66 9.00 2.87
CA GLU A 173 23.53 7.82 2.76
C GLU A 173 24.16 7.70 1.36
N ILE A 174 23.37 7.91 0.30
CA ILE A 174 23.85 7.91 -1.09
C ILE A 174 24.88 9.02 -1.31
N HIS A 175 24.63 10.23 -0.81
CA HIS A 175 25.58 11.34 -0.94
C HIS A 175 26.89 11.06 -0.19
N HIS A 176 26.82 10.50 1.02
CA HIS A 176 28.01 10.09 1.76
C HIS A 176 28.80 9.02 0.99
N LEU A 177 28.13 8.05 0.38
CA LEU A 177 28.78 7.02 -0.43
C LEU A 177 29.51 7.63 -1.64
N PHE A 178 28.87 8.56 -2.35
CA PHE A 178 29.49 9.25 -3.50
C PHE A 178 30.69 10.09 -3.07
N HIS A 179 30.55 10.87 -2.00
CA HIS A 179 31.64 11.71 -1.48
C HIS A 179 32.85 10.87 -1.05
N ASN A 180 32.61 9.76 -0.34
CA ASN A 180 33.68 8.85 0.08
C ASN A 180 34.36 8.19 -1.13
N ASN A 181 33.61 7.89 -2.20
CA ASN A 181 34.17 7.32 -3.42
C ASN A 181 35.08 8.31 -4.15
N GLU A 182 34.63 9.56 -4.30
CA GLU A 182 35.42 10.64 -4.90
C GLU A 182 36.73 10.89 -4.14
N GLN A 183 36.68 10.85 -2.80
CA GLN A 183 37.86 11.08 -1.96
C GLN A 183 38.85 9.90 -1.96
N LEU A 184 38.36 8.67 -1.84
CA LEU A 184 39.22 7.49 -1.68
C LEU A 184 39.67 6.89 -3.02
N TYR A 185 38.91 7.11 -4.09
CA TYR A 185 39.13 6.47 -5.39
C TYR A 185 38.74 7.41 -6.55
N PRO A 186 39.47 8.52 -6.77
CA PRO A 186 39.12 9.52 -7.78
C PRO A 186 39.07 8.97 -9.22
N GLU A 187 39.80 7.89 -9.49
CA GLU A 187 39.84 7.23 -10.80
C GLU A 187 38.64 6.31 -11.06
N ARG A 188 37.81 6.02 -10.05
CA ARG A 188 36.65 5.12 -10.20
C ARG A 188 35.46 5.88 -10.77
N SER A 189 34.97 5.42 -11.92
CA SER A 189 33.69 5.87 -12.46
C SER A 189 32.55 5.10 -11.80
N LEU A 190 31.60 5.83 -11.20
CA LEU A 190 30.35 5.28 -10.69
C LEU A 190 29.32 5.19 -11.82
N ARG A 191 28.71 4.01 -12.00
CA ARG A 191 27.58 3.81 -12.91
C ARG A 191 26.31 3.61 -12.09
N PHE A 192 25.28 4.40 -12.38
CA PHE A 192 23.97 4.26 -11.73
C PHE A 192 23.12 3.22 -12.45
N LEU A 193 22.75 2.16 -11.74
CA LEU A 193 21.84 1.12 -12.22
C LEU A 193 20.54 1.22 -11.44
N ASN A 194 19.48 1.66 -12.10
CA ASN A 194 18.15 1.76 -11.51
C ASN A 194 17.25 0.67 -12.08
N HIS A 195 16.79 -0.23 -11.21
CA HIS A 195 15.92 -1.34 -11.58
C HIS A 195 14.58 -1.22 -10.85
N ASP A 196 13.50 -1.54 -11.55
CA ASP A 196 12.15 -1.62 -10.99
C ASP A 196 11.61 -3.04 -11.14
N LEU A 197 10.95 -3.54 -10.11
CA LEU A 197 10.38 -4.89 -10.10
C LEU A 197 8.94 -4.85 -10.58
N VAL A 198 8.73 -5.34 -11.80
CA VAL A 198 7.41 -5.38 -12.42
C VAL A 198 6.47 -6.28 -11.63
N GLY A 199 5.43 -5.69 -11.05
CA GLY A 199 4.39 -6.45 -10.37
C GLY A 199 4.86 -7.13 -9.09
N PHE A 200 5.89 -6.59 -8.42
CA PHE A 200 6.51 -7.12 -7.20
C PHE A 200 5.54 -7.83 -6.23
N PHE A 201 4.46 -7.17 -5.82
CA PHE A 201 3.49 -7.74 -4.87
C PHE A 201 2.70 -8.96 -5.36
N ASN A 202 2.71 -9.23 -6.67
CA ASN A 202 2.04 -10.37 -7.30
C ASN A 202 3.01 -11.44 -7.76
N SER A 203 4.32 -11.13 -7.83
CA SER A 203 5.34 -12.02 -8.40
C SER A 203 6.06 -12.88 -7.37
N ILE A 204 5.94 -12.59 -6.08
CA ILE A 204 6.63 -13.35 -5.03
C ILE A 204 5.79 -14.57 -4.65
N PRO A 205 6.32 -15.81 -4.77
CA PRO A 205 5.63 -17.02 -4.35
C PRO A 205 5.34 -17.02 -2.85
N GLN A 206 4.17 -17.52 -2.45
CA GLN A 206 3.80 -17.60 -1.02
C GLN A 206 4.78 -18.44 -0.22
N GLN A 207 5.28 -19.54 -0.80
CA GLN A 207 6.22 -20.44 -0.13
C GLN A 207 7.54 -19.75 0.24
N ASP A 208 8.02 -18.85 -0.61
CA ASP A 208 9.25 -18.09 -0.32
C ASP A 208 9.01 -17.07 0.80
N ILE A 209 7.85 -16.39 0.81
CA ILE A 209 7.45 -15.53 1.92
C ILE A 209 7.40 -16.35 3.21
N MET A 210 6.73 -17.50 3.20
CA MET A 210 6.62 -18.36 4.38
C MET A 210 7.99 -18.85 4.86
N ARG A 211 8.91 -19.21 3.97
CA ARG A 211 10.29 -19.58 4.32
C ARG A 211 11.02 -18.44 5.01
N SER A 212 10.92 -17.21 4.48
CA SER A 212 11.50 -16.02 5.11
C SER A 212 10.90 -15.72 6.47
N ILE A 213 9.58 -15.88 6.64
CA ILE A 213 8.91 -15.70 7.94
C ILE A 213 9.37 -16.75 8.95
N HIS A 214 9.47 -18.02 8.57
CA HIS A 214 10.00 -19.06 9.45
C HIS A 214 11.44 -18.77 9.88
N PHE A 215 12.29 -18.31 8.95
CA PHE A 215 13.67 -17.92 9.25
C PHE A 215 13.72 -16.74 10.23
N LEU A 216 12.97 -15.66 9.96
CA LEU A 216 12.86 -14.50 10.85
C LEU A 216 12.37 -14.91 12.26
N THR A 217 11.33 -15.75 12.34
CA THR A 217 10.79 -16.22 13.62
C THR A 217 11.83 -17.03 14.40
N ALA A 218 12.54 -17.96 13.75
CA ALA A 218 13.58 -18.75 14.40
C ALA A 218 14.72 -17.86 14.92
N GLU A 219 15.21 -16.92 14.10
CA GLU A 219 16.31 -16.03 14.47
C GLU A 219 15.90 -15.06 15.59
N PHE A 220 14.67 -14.54 15.54
CA PHE A 220 14.12 -13.70 16.60
C PHE A 220 14.05 -14.46 17.93
N LEU A 221 13.51 -15.69 17.93
CA LEU A 221 13.33 -16.50 19.13
C LEU A 221 14.65 -16.93 19.78
N ASN A 222 15.73 -17.08 19.00
CA ASN A 222 17.05 -17.40 19.55
C ASN A 222 17.61 -16.32 20.48
N ASN A 223 17.23 -15.06 20.25
CA ASN A 223 17.85 -13.90 20.91
C ASN A 223 16.86 -13.05 21.73
N ASN A 224 15.55 -13.34 21.67
CA ASN A 224 14.51 -12.48 22.23
C ASN A 224 13.41 -13.24 22.97
N ASN A 225 12.55 -12.50 23.67
CA ASN A 225 11.37 -13.08 24.31
C ASN A 225 10.38 -13.61 23.27
N HIS A 226 9.68 -14.69 23.62
CA HIS A 226 8.65 -15.30 22.78
C HIS A 226 7.40 -14.43 22.60
N VAL A 227 7.18 -13.45 23.49
CA VAL A 227 5.98 -12.63 23.54
C VAL A 227 6.30 -11.18 23.20
N LEU A 228 5.56 -10.64 22.23
CA LEU A 228 5.56 -9.27 21.77
C LEU A 228 4.34 -8.54 22.33
N LEU A 229 4.53 -7.31 22.82
CA LEU A 229 3.44 -6.44 23.26
C LEU A 229 3.13 -5.43 22.15
N VAL A 230 1.95 -5.57 21.54
CA VAL A 230 1.54 -4.77 20.40
C VAL A 230 0.38 -3.86 20.79
N ASP A 231 0.50 -2.56 20.50
CA ASP A 231 -0.65 -1.64 20.51
C ASP A 231 -1.41 -1.76 19.18
N PRO A 232 -2.66 -2.26 19.16
CA PRO A 232 -3.46 -2.32 17.94
C PRO A 232 -3.77 -0.93 17.34
N HIS A 233 -3.67 0.13 18.13
CA HIS A 233 -3.84 1.53 17.72
C HIS A 233 -2.52 2.25 17.46
N GLY A 234 -1.38 1.60 17.74
CA GLY A 234 -0.06 2.12 17.47
C GLY A 234 0.16 2.36 15.97
N LYS A 235 0.97 3.39 15.66
CA LYS A 235 1.47 3.58 14.31
C LYS A 235 2.53 2.51 14.02
N ILE A 236 2.59 2.05 12.76
CA ILE A 236 3.72 1.22 12.30
C ILE A 236 4.99 2.08 12.47
N GLY A 237 5.89 1.69 13.38
CA GLY A 237 7.13 2.42 13.68
C GLY A 237 7.43 2.68 15.17
N THR A 238 6.43 2.64 16.06
CA THR A 238 6.68 2.77 17.51
C THR A 238 6.94 1.39 18.15
N VAL A 239 8.18 1.17 18.61
CA VAL A 239 8.62 -0.07 19.26
C VAL A 239 8.58 0.12 20.78
N HIS A 240 7.91 -0.79 21.50
CA HIS A 240 8.05 -0.93 22.94
C HIS A 240 8.61 -2.32 23.23
N SER A 241 9.87 -2.41 23.65
CA SER A 241 10.50 -3.64 24.13
C SER A 241 10.80 -3.52 25.63
N GLY A 242 10.33 -4.45 26.45
CA GLY A 242 10.63 -4.47 27.90
C GLY A 242 9.92 -5.59 28.66
N ARG A 243 10.47 -5.98 29.81
CA ARG A 243 9.80 -6.85 30.79
C ARG A 243 8.83 -5.99 31.62
N SER A 244 7.54 -6.28 31.55
CA SER A 244 6.50 -5.55 32.28
C SER A 244 6.54 -5.89 33.78
N SER A 245 6.98 -4.94 34.62
CA SER A 245 6.85 -5.04 36.08
C SER A 245 5.62 -4.32 36.64
N HIS A 246 4.82 -3.59 35.84
CA HIS A 246 3.58 -2.96 36.31
C HIS A 246 2.53 -2.81 35.20
N SER A 247 1.28 -3.15 35.55
CA SER A 247 0.00 -2.85 34.86
C SER A 247 0.09 -2.67 33.33
N ILE A 248 -0.17 -3.76 32.60
CA ILE A 248 -0.42 -3.74 31.16
C ILE A 248 -1.41 -2.61 30.87
N LYS A 249 -1.00 -1.58 30.11
CA LYS A 249 -1.93 -0.58 29.60
C LYS A 249 -3.07 -1.35 28.90
N VAL A 250 -4.31 -1.12 29.36
CA VAL A 250 -5.53 -1.93 29.12
C VAL A 250 -5.80 -2.33 27.66
N ASN A 251 -5.13 -1.70 26.68
CA ASN A 251 -5.36 -1.88 25.24
C ASN A 251 -4.25 -2.63 24.48
N MET A 252 -3.19 -3.13 25.13
CA MET A 252 -2.15 -3.89 24.44
C MET A 252 -2.53 -5.35 24.19
N THR A 253 -2.04 -5.91 23.09
CA THR A 253 -2.25 -7.30 22.66
C THR A 253 -0.95 -8.08 22.74
N ASN A 254 -0.99 -9.21 23.45
CA ASN A 254 0.14 -10.14 23.55
C ASN A 254 0.16 -11.03 22.31
N VAL A 255 1.21 -10.92 21.50
CA VAL A 255 1.43 -11.75 20.31
C VAL A 255 2.60 -12.68 20.59
N HIS A 256 2.41 -13.99 20.38
CA HIS A 256 3.50 -14.94 20.50
C HIS A 256 4.16 -15.08 19.14
N ALA A 257 5.48 -14.93 19.08
CA ALA A 257 6.24 -14.97 17.83
C ALA A 257 6.09 -16.33 17.12
N GLU A 258 5.93 -17.42 17.87
CA GLU A 258 5.71 -18.78 17.35
C GLU A 258 4.38 -18.93 16.59
N HIS A 259 3.37 -18.09 16.87
CA HIS A 259 2.08 -18.14 16.21
C HIS A 259 2.01 -17.28 14.93
N ILE A 260 2.99 -16.39 14.71
CA ILE A 260 3.00 -15.48 13.56
C ILE A 260 2.99 -16.24 12.22
N PRO A 261 3.81 -17.29 12.00
CA PRO A 261 3.74 -18.05 10.76
C PRO A 261 2.33 -18.60 10.47
N SER A 262 1.64 -19.14 11.47
CA SER A 262 0.27 -19.65 11.32
C SER A 262 -0.74 -18.55 10.98
N ILE A 263 -0.58 -17.35 11.54
CA ILE A 263 -1.42 -16.19 11.22
C ILE A 263 -1.17 -15.72 9.78
N ILE A 264 0.09 -15.72 9.31
CA ILE A 264 0.42 -15.35 7.93
C ILE A 264 -0.10 -16.39 6.94
N GLN A 265 0.05 -17.68 7.22
CA GLN A 265 -0.54 -18.73 6.39
C GLN A 265 -2.06 -18.57 6.30
N PHE A 266 -2.72 -18.33 7.43
CA PHE A 266 -4.15 -18.03 7.46
C PHE A 266 -4.50 -16.81 6.57
N SER A 267 -3.66 -15.78 6.53
CA SER A 267 -3.91 -14.60 5.68
C SER A 267 -3.90 -14.93 4.17
N PHE A 268 -3.09 -15.91 3.75
CA PHE A 268 -3.07 -16.41 2.38
C PHE A 268 -4.30 -17.26 2.08
N ASP A 269 -4.69 -18.12 3.02
CA ASP A 269 -5.83 -19.02 2.83
C ASP A 269 -7.17 -18.27 2.90
N ALA A 270 -7.26 -17.26 3.76
CA ALA A 270 -8.41 -16.38 3.94
C ALA A 270 -8.30 -15.10 3.09
N CYS A 271 -7.75 -15.21 1.89
CA CYS A 271 -7.50 -14.05 1.03
C CYS A 271 -8.70 -13.62 0.16
N ALA A 272 -9.87 -14.25 0.30
CA ALA A 272 -11.05 -13.90 -0.47
C ALA A 272 -11.56 -12.49 -0.14
N PHE A 273 -11.97 -11.75 -1.17
CA PHE A 273 -12.44 -10.36 -1.06
C PHE A 273 -13.56 -10.07 -2.07
N THR A 274 -14.33 -9.02 -1.83
CA THR A 274 -15.35 -8.51 -2.76
C THR A 274 -14.79 -7.39 -3.64
N ALA A 275 -15.28 -7.24 -4.86
CA ALA A 275 -14.97 -6.16 -5.80
C ALA A 275 -16.15 -5.98 -6.78
N ILE A 276 -16.23 -4.89 -7.56
CA ILE A 276 -17.29 -4.70 -8.59
C ILE A 276 -18.71 -5.14 -8.12
N GLY A 277 -19.18 -4.63 -6.98
CA GLY A 277 -20.43 -5.05 -6.33
C GLY A 277 -20.20 -5.90 -5.07
N GLU A 278 -21.27 -6.17 -4.33
CA GLU A 278 -21.20 -6.86 -3.03
C GLU A 278 -21.29 -8.39 -3.13
N ASP A 279 -21.81 -8.91 -4.26
CA ASP A 279 -22.16 -10.33 -4.44
C ASP A 279 -21.17 -11.14 -5.27
N LYS A 280 -20.02 -10.54 -5.59
CA LYS A 280 -18.97 -11.23 -6.34
C LYS A 280 -17.72 -11.33 -5.48
N PHE A 281 -17.03 -12.45 -5.61
CA PHE A 281 -15.88 -12.76 -4.78
C PHE A 281 -14.68 -13.12 -5.64
N TRP A 282 -13.51 -12.69 -5.19
CA TRP A 282 -12.25 -12.94 -5.86
C TRP A 282 -11.22 -13.45 -4.87
N ILE A 283 -10.32 -14.25 -5.40
CA ILE A 283 -9.04 -14.57 -4.77
C ILE A 283 -7.91 -14.10 -5.67
N ARG A 284 -6.79 -13.72 -5.05
CA ARG A 284 -5.58 -13.38 -5.79
C ARG A 284 -4.83 -14.66 -6.14
N ARG A 285 -4.47 -14.79 -7.41
CA ARG A 285 -3.47 -15.78 -7.85
C ARG A 285 -2.09 -15.27 -7.45
N TYR A 286 -1.40 -16.05 -6.63
CA TYR A 286 0.03 -15.90 -6.45
C TYR A 286 0.70 -16.75 -7.52
N VAL A 287 1.65 -16.17 -8.24
CA VAL A 287 2.32 -16.90 -9.31
C VAL A 287 3.32 -17.87 -8.66
N ASP A 288 3.06 -19.17 -8.76
CA ASP A 288 3.91 -20.20 -8.14
C ASP A 288 5.32 -20.30 -8.75
N ASN A 289 5.62 -19.64 -9.89
CA ASN A 289 6.86 -19.91 -10.64
C ASN A 289 7.40 -18.74 -11.49
N ARG A 290 7.15 -17.48 -11.14
CA ARG A 290 8.02 -16.41 -11.68
C ARG A 290 9.21 -16.30 -10.74
N ALA A 291 10.28 -17.01 -11.07
CA ALA A 291 11.59 -16.61 -10.60
C ALA A 291 11.68 -15.09 -10.76
N ILE A 292 12.21 -14.40 -9.75
CA ILE A 292 12.73 -13.05 -9.95
C ILE A 292 13.90 -13.25 -10.91
N ILE A 293 13.61 -13.30 -12.22
CA ILE A 293 14.63 -13.40 -13.25
C ILE A 293 15.26 -12.03 -13.28
N VAL A 294 16.35 -11.88 -12.53
CA VAL A 294 17.36 -10.89 -12.84
C VAL A 294 18.11 -11.49 -14.03
N ASP A 295 17.69 -11.14 -15.24
CA ASP A 295 18.34 -11.65 -16.45
C ASP A 295 19.74 -11.03 -16.56
N GLU A 296 20.75 -11.78 -16.12
CA GLU A 296 22.18 -11.40 -16.24
C GLU A 296 22.63 -11.25 -17.71
N THR A 297 21.90 -11.83 -18.66
CA THR A 297 22.17 -11.75 -20.10
C THR A 297 21.57 -10.49 -20.73
N GLU A 298 20.43 -10.00 -20.24
CA GLU A 298 19.85 -8.69 -20.63
C GLU A 298 20.69 -7.51 -20.10
N LEU A 299 21.39 -7.71 -18.98
CA LEU A 299 22.34 -6.77 -18.37
C LEU A 299 23.57 -6.46 -19.24
N ARG A 300 23.94 -7.34 -20.18
CA ARG A 300 25.12 -7.14 -21.05
C ARG A 300 24.80 -6.63 -22.47
N SER A 301 23.53 -6.66 -22.88
CA SER A 301 23.14 -6.42 -24.28
C SER A 301 22.46 -5.08 -24.54
N ASN A 302 21.98 -4.38 -23.50
CA ASN A 302 21.25 -3.10 -23.64
C ASN A 302 22.17 -1.86 -23.60
N GLU A 303 23.26 -1.85 -24.38
CA GLU A 303 24.04 -0.62 -24.57
C GLU A 303 23.51 0.32 -25.67
N HIS A 304 22.55 -0.07 -26.54
CA HIS A 304 22.10 0.81 -27.63
C HIS A 304 20.58 0.88 -27.85
N HIS A 305 20.08 2.13 -27.80
CA HIS A 305 18.95 2.75 -28.50
C HIS A 305 17.85 3.37 -27.63
N ILE A 306 18.12 4.58 -27.13
CA ILE A 306 17.06 5.55 -26.82
C ILE A 306 16.69 6.25 -28.13
N GLN A 307 15.70 5.73 -28.85
CA GLN A 307 15.00 6.49 -29.88
C GLN A 307 13.95 7.38 -29.19
N LYS A 308 14.10 8.70 -29.32
CA LYS A 308 13.12 9.68 -28.86
C LYS A 308 11.79 9.47 -29.63
N PRO A 309 10.63 9.43 -28.97
CA PRO A 309 9.36 9.44 -29.69
C PRO A 309 9.16 10.79 -30.40
N SER A 310 8.67 10.74 -31.64
CA SER A 310 8.42 11.93 -32.46
C SER A 310 7.20 12.73 -31.95
N PRO A 311 7.06 14.01 -32.33
CA PRO A 311 6.07 14.93 -31.76
C PRO A 311 4.60 14.68 -32.18
N SER A 312 4.26 13.64 -32.94
CA SER A 312 2.96 13.53 -33.62
C SER A 312 1.87 12.70 -32.94
N ASP A 313 2.10 12.06 -31.78
CA ASP A 313 1.10 11.16 -31.17
C ASP A 313 0.17 11.81 -30.13
N ARG A 314 0.04 13.14 -30.15
CA ARG A 314 -0.94 13.86 -29.33
C ARG A 314 -2.16 14.25 -30.15
N LEU A 315 -3.09 13.32 -30.40
CA LEU A 315 -4.51 13.63 -30.58
C LEU A 315 -5.31 12.33 -30.81
N LEU A 316 -5.94 11.83 -29.73
CA LEU A 316 -7.24 11.20 -29.85
C LEU A 316 -8.02 11.37 -28.54
N THR A 317 -8.98 12.27 -28.68
CA THR A 317 -9.98 12.82 -27.79
C THR A 317 -10.83 11.72 -27.14
N LEU A 318 -10.85 11.66 -25.81
CA LEU A 318 -11.99 11.10 -25.07
C LEU A 318 -12.88 12.27 -24.64
N LYS A 319 -13.87 12.58 -25.48
CA LYS A 319 -15.03 13.38 -25.07
C LYS A 319 -15.84 12.52 -24.09
N ASN A 320 -15.73 12.82 -22.80
CA ASN A 320 -16.83 13.03 -21.84
C ASN A 320 -16.36 12.86 -20.37
N CYS A 321 -16.55 13.94 -19.60
CA CYS A 321 -16.64 14.03 -18.13
C CYS A 321 -15.51 13.44 -17.28
N THR A 322 -14.29 13.98 -17.38
CA THR A 322 -13.27 13.84 -16.31
C THR A 322 -12.78 15.21 -15.88
N MET A 323 -12.89 15.52 -14.59
CA MET A 323 -12.37 16.74 -13.98
C MET A 323 -11.26 16.37 -12.99
N SER A 324 -10.23 17.22 -12.94
CA SER A 324 -9.03 17.07 -12.12
C SER A 324 -8.90 18.25 -11.17
N LEU A 325 -8.57 17.97 -9.91
CA LEU A 325 -8.27 18.97 -8.88
C LEU A 325 -6.89 18.65 -8.27
N ASP A 326 -5.94 19.57 -8.41
CA ASP A 326 -4.62 19.45 -7.77
C ASP A 326 -4.74 19.95 -6.31
N THR A 327 -4.46 19.08 -5.34
CA THR A 327 -4.62 19.35 -3.90
C THR A 327 -3.29 19.57 -3.18
N ARG A 328 -2.21 19.88 -3.92
CA ARG A 328 -0.87 20.18 -3.36
C ARG A 328 -0.84 21.46 -2.51
N THR A 329 -1.52 21.48 -1.37
CA THR A 329 -1.32 22.46 -0.28
C THR A 329 -1.95 22.06 1.08
N ILE A 330 -2.38 20.80 1.27
CA ILE A 330 -3.11 20.38 2.50
C ILE A 330 -2.16 19.82 3.61
N ASP A 331 -0.87 19.67 3.35
CA ASP A 331 0.04 18.92 4.25
C ASP A 331 0.56 19.70 5.48
N SER A 332 0.18 20.97 5.70
CA SER A 332 0.72 21.72 6.84
C SER A 332 -0.18 21.81 8.09
N ALA A 333 -1.37 21.20 8.11
CA ALA A 333 -2.24 21.29 9.29
C ALA A 333 -3.37 20.25 9.37
N VAL A 334 -3.11 18.96 9.16
CA VAL A 334 -4.08 17.91 9.50
C VAL A 334 -3.37 16.69 10.09
N ASP A 335 -3.59 16.48 11.39
CA ASP A 335 -3.33 15.21 12.08
C ASP A 335 -3.87 14.02 11.24
N ASP A 336 -2.98 13.06 10.96
CA ASP A 336 -3.23 11.80 10.23
C ASP A 336 -4.30 10.91 10.88
N LYS A 337 -5.56 11.31 10.75
CA LYS A 337 -6.73 10.50 11.06
C LYS A 337 -7.69 10.57 9.87
N TYR A 338 -7.36 9.95 8.76
CA TYR A 338 -8.31 9.29 7.85
C TYR A 338 -7.61 8.81 6.56
N VAL A 339 -7.48 7.50 6.37
CA VAL A 339 -7.35 6.89 5.03
C VAL A 339 -8.36 5.75 4.97
N GLY A 340 -9.61 6.14 4.73
CA GLY A 340 -10.69 5.27 4.32
C GLY A 340 -11.40 5.94 3.14
N PRO A 341 -11.99 5.18 2.20
CA PRO A 341 -12.69 5.79 1.08
C PRO A 341 -13.78 6.73 1.59
N ILE A 342 -13.75 7.98 1.14
CA ILE A 342 -14.81 8.94 1.38
C ILE A 342 -15.99 8.48 0.52
N ARG A 343 -16.99 7.90 1.19
CA ARG A 343 -18.31 7.47 0.67
C ARG A 343 -18.28 6.36 -0.40
N SER A 344 -18.60 5.13 0.03
CA SER A 344 -19.69 4.38 -0.61
C SER A 344 -20.81 4.26 0.42
N LYS A 345 -21.88 5.03 0.24
CA LYS A 345 -23.18 4.67 0.83
C LYS A 345 -23.98 4.03 -0.30
N GLN A 346 -24.34 2.76 -0.11
CA GLN A 346 -25.35 1.96 -0.82
C GLN A 346 -25.73 2.39 -2.25
N PRO A 347 -25.57 1.53 -3.27
CA PRO A 347 -26.49 1.52 -4.39
C PRO A 347 -27.72 0.70 -3.98
N MET A 348 -28.73 1.37 -3.44
CA MET A 348 -30.11 0.96 -3.70
C MET A 348 -30.34 1.17 -5.19
N LEU A 349 -30.52 0.09 -5.95
CA LEU A 349 -31.26 0.07 -7.21
C LEU A 349 -31.60 -1.39 -7.54
N THR A 350 -32.59 -1.93 -6.83
CA THR A 350 -33.60 -2.76 -7.48
C THR A 350 -34.47 -1.84 -8.32
N MET A 351 -34.44 -1.97 -9.64
CA MET A 351 -35.60 -1.71 -10.51
C MET A 351 -35.52 -2.59 -11.75
N GLN A 352 -36.72 -2.98 -12.18
CA GLN A 352 -37.12 -4.05 -13.10
C GLN A 352 -36.59 -3.93 -14.53
#